data_AF-A0A8J4F336-F1
#
_entry.id   AF-A0A8J4F336-F1
#
_cell.length_a   1.000
_cell.length_b   1.000
_cell.length_c   1.000
_cell.angle_alpha   90.00
_cell.angle_beta   90.00
_cell.angle_gamma   90.00
#
_symmetry.space_group_name_H-M   'P 1'
#
loop_
_entity.id
_entity.type
_entity.pdbx_description
1 polymer ?
#
loop_
_entity_poly.entity_id
_entity_poly.type
_entity_poly.pdbx_seq_one_letter_code
_entity_poly.pdbx_strand_id
1 'polypeptide(L)'
;MDRAAKLQEIRERQNRWLRERQAELDRRQVVAELQQQQSTSPQPQQQRRGGPGAPAQALGSSSTAGAVGPSPAGVGLPPLATSVSVAASTASAMAPIAPHMSGIVGSVAGVLPSTLGGVGGVKPEEVIDRLTERITDRLRSELKVELQRESESLAAQQGALDTFLVKELESQNTCPVCYELMVPPQHAPMMLFPCGHSFCGRCLEQHIDRNKKTQCPICRKKIESRAPNYSLQQLIQQVVAKKESAGRAAPSGPLSPGSPARRMLDGAGVEDGLEPSGNTDRVRRQYDRAATRMRVLRNELSDTAVEEEGLNGKVAAAAAVVGHLQEEEQVVVRRLAAVQAELELVREQLAQQGAKVADLARQAEAVRQRRELLQATLGPLEQEVEKLEILMTGVMEMQQ
;
A
#
# COMPACT_ATOMS: atom_id res chain seq x y z
N MET A 1 -47.63 11.43 20.33
CA MET A 1 -46.58 11.15 19.33
C MET A 1 -47.24 11.16 17.96
N ASP A 2 -46.90 12.14 17.13
CA ASP A 2 -47.58 12.43 15.87
C ASP A 2 -47.35 11.33 14.82
N ARG A 3 -48.42 10.86 14.17
CA ARG A 3 -48.40 9.76 13.20
C ARG A 3 -47.60 10.14 11.95
N ALA A 4 -47.55 11.44 11.64
CA ALA A 4 -46.74 11.97 10.54
C ALA A 4 -45.23 11.81 10.82
N ALA A 5 -44.79 12.08 12.05
CA ALA A 5 -43.38 11.93 12.43
C ALA A 5 -42.89 10.48 12.34
N LYS A 6 -43.72 9.51 12.76
CA LYS A 6 -43.39 8.07 12.62
C LYS A 6 -43.30 7.62 11.16
N LEU A 7 -44.17 8.13 10.28
CA LEU A 7 -44.11 7.80 8.86
C LEU A 7 -42.86 8.39 8.19
N GLN A 8 -42.45 9.59 8.59
CA GLN A 8 -41.23 10.22 8.10
C GLN A 8 -39.99 9.45 8.55
N GLU A 9 -39.93 9.04 9.82
CA GLU A 9 -38.84 8.24 10.37
C GLU A 9 -38.69 6.88 9.67
N ILE A 10 -39.82 6.20 9.40
CA ILE A 10 -39.82 4.93 8.64
C ILE A 10 -39.27 5.16 7.23
N ARG A 11 -39.69 6.23 6.55
CA ARG A 11 -39.25 6.53 5.19
C ARG A 11 -37.76 6.87 5.13
N GLU A 12 -37.25 7.61 6.10
CA GLU A 12 -35.83 7.91 6.21
C GLU A 12 -35.00 6.65 6.48
N ARG A 13 -35.49 5.74 7.32
CA ARG A 13 -34.84 4.47 7.61
C ARG A 13 -34.82 3.57 6.37
N GLN A 14 -35.91 3.55 5.59
CA GLN A 14 -36.01 2.82 4.33
C GLN A 14 -35.05 3.39 3.26
N ASN A 15 -34.94 4.72 3.17
CA ASN A 15 -34.00 5.39 2.27
C ASN A 15 -32.54 5.15 2.66
N ARG A 16 -32.22 5.15 3.96
CA ARG A 16 -30.87 4.80 4.45
C ARG A 16 -30.50 3.37 4.07
N TRP A 17 -31.39 2.42 4.30
CA TRP A 17 -31.19 1.02 3.95
C TRP A 17 -30.97 0.82 2.44
N LEU A 18 -31.74 1.50 1.59
CA LEU A 18 -31.55 1.43 0.13
C LEU A 18 -30.18 1.97 -0.31
N ARG A 19 -29.70 3.07 0.28
CA ARG A 19 -28.38 3.62 -0.03
C ARG A 19 -27.25 2.70 0.39
N GLU A 20 -27.33 2.12 1.58
CA GLU A 20 -26.35 1.14 2.06
C GLU A 20 -26.31 -0.11 1.16
N ARG A 21 -27.49 -0.58 0.75
CA ARG A 21 -27.59 -1.73 -0.16
C ARG A 21 -26.99 -1.45 -1.54
N GLN A 22 -27.19 -0.24 -2.07
CA GLN A 22 -26.60 0.17 -3.35
C GLN A 22 -25.07 0.29 -3.25
N ALA A 23 -24.56 0.91 -2.19
CA ALA A 23 -23.13 1.04 -1.96
C ALA A 23 -22.43 -0.33 -1.83
N GLU A 24 -23.08 -1.32 -1.22
CA GLU A 24 -22.58 -2.69 -1.14
C GLU A 24 -22.51 -3.38 -2.52
N LEU A 25 -23.50 -3.16 -3.39
CA LEU A 25 -23.48 -3.67 -4.76
C LEU A 25 -22.36 -3.02 -5.58
N ASP A 26 -22.21 -1.71 -5.47
CA ASP A 26 -21.16 -0.97 -6.17
C ASP A 26 -19.76 -1.45 -5.73
N ARG A 27 -19.56 -1.71 -4.42
CA ARG A 27 -18.31 -2.30 -3.90
C ARG A 27 -18.04 -3.69 -4.48
N ARG A 28 -19.06 -4.55 -4.59
CA ARG A 28 -18.92 -5.88 -5.19
C ARG A 28 -18.55 -5.80 -6.68
N GLN A 29 -19.12 -4.83 -7.40
CA GLN A 29 -18.81 -4.62 -8.80
C GLN A 29 -17.36 -4.16 -9.00
N VAL A 30 -16.87 -3.21 -8.19
CA VAL A 30 -15.46 -2.77 -8.24
C VAL A 30 -14.51 -3.93 -7.93
N VAL A 31 -14.82 -4.78 -6.95
CA VAL A 31 -14.00 -5.96 -6.64
C VAL A 31 -13.95 -6.95 -7.82
N ALA A 32 -15.08 -7.17 -8.49
CA ALA A 32 -15.15 -8.03 -9.68
C ALA A 32 -14.32 -7.47 -10.85
N GLU A 33 -14.39 -6.16 -11.09
CA GLU A 33 -13.59 -5.48 -12.12
C GLU A 33 -12.08 -5.59 -11.84
N LEU A 34 -11.67 -5.40 -10.57
CA LEU A 34 -10.27 -5.57 -10.15
C LEU A 34 -9.78 -7.01 -10.33
N GLN A 35 -10.60 -8.02 -10.03
CA GLN A 35 -10.27 -9.42 -10.28
C GLN A 35 -10.17 -9.74 -11.78
N GLN A 36 -11.00 -9.10 -12.61
CA GLN A 36 -10.93 -9.24 -14.06
C GLN A 36 -9.67 -8.60 -14.65
N GLN A 37 -9.25 -7.44 -14.14
CA GLN A 37 -7.99 -6.79 -14.54
C GLN A 37 -6.75 -7.59 -14.12
N GLN A 38 -6.82 -8.30 -12.99
CA GLN A 38 -5.72 -9.19 -12.56
C GLN A 38 -5.61 -10.44 -13.42
N SER A 39 -6.71 -10.93 -13.99
CA SER A 39 -6.71 -12.11 -14.88
C SER A 39 -6.37 -11.81 -16.33
N THR A 40 -6.45 -10.55 -16.77
CA THR A 40 -6.05 -10.11 -18.12
C THR A 40 -4.61 -9.60 -18.19
N SER A 41 -3.86 -9.61 -17.08
CA SER A 41 -2.44 -9.24 -17.08
C SER A 41 -1.61 -10.33 -17.78
N PRO A 42 -0.90 -10.02 -18.88
CA PRO A 42 -0.15 -11.03 -19.63
C PRO A 42 1.02 -11.54 -18.78
N GLN A 43 1.01 -12.85 -18.46
CA GLN A 43 2.17 -13.49 -17.83
C GLN A 43 3.41 -13.37 -18.74
N PRO A 44 4.61 -13.09 -18.18
CA PRO A 44 5.83 -13.10 -18.95
C PRO A 44 6.10 -14.51 -19.47
N GLN A 45 6.24 -14.65 -20.80
CA GLN A 45 6.59 -15.89 -21.47
C GLN A 45 7.91 -16.45 -20.93
N GLN A 46 7.84 -17.46 -20.07
CA GLN A 46 8.99 -18.29 -19.75
C GLN A 46 9.34 -19.15 -20.98
N GLN A 47 10.46 -18.80 -21.62
CA GLN A 47 11.08 -19.58 -22.67
C GLN A 47 11.38 -21.00 -22.18
N ARG A 48 10.62 -21.97 -22.68
CA ARG A 48 10.92 -23.40 -22.56
C ARG A 48 12.15 -23.73 -23.41
N ARG A 49 13.26 -24.07 -22.77
CA ARG A 49 14.30 -24.93 -23.38
C ARG A 49 13.97 -26.38 -23.02
N GLY A 50 13.73 -27.19 -24.04
CA GLY A 50 13.54 -28.64 -23.91
C GLY A 50 14.87 -29.40 -23.85
N GLY A 51 14.84 -30.55 -23.17
CA GLY A 51 15.86 -31.59 -23.19
C GLY A 51 15.55 -32.69 -22.14
N PRO A 52 15.84 -33.99 -22.39
CA PRO A 52 14.91 -35.08 -22.07
C PRO A 52 15.35 -36.10 -21.01
N GLY A 53 14.38 -36.90 -20.51
CA GLY A 53 14.54 -38.21 -19.85
C GLY A 53 14.90 -38.14 -18.36
N ALA A 54 14.42 -38.97 -17.44
CA ALA A 54 13.59 -40.19 -17.42
C ALA A 54 13.06 -40.36 -15.96
N PRO A 55 12.21 -41.37 -15.65
CA PRO A 55 11.24 -41.32 -14.55
C PRO A 55 11.74 -41.92 -13.23
N ALA A 56 11.04 -41.64 -12.12
CA ALA A 56 10.32 -42.67 -11.34
C ALA A 56 9.90 -42.21 -9.93
N GLN A 57 8.81 -42.84 -9.48
CA GLN A 57 8.40 -43.18 -8.11
C GLN A 57 7.41 -42.26 -7.40
N ALA A 58 6.20 -42.79 -7.35
CA ALA A 58 5.11 -42.51 -6.43
C ALA A 58 5.38 -43.10 -5.04
N LEU A 59 5.00 -42.36 -3.99
CA LEU A 59 4.50 -42.80 -2.68
C LEU A 59 3.73 -41.57 -2.14
N GLY A 60 2.41 -41.59 -1.87
CA GLY A 60 1.77 -42.25 -0.72
C GLY A 60 2.33 -41.66 0.59
N SER A 61 1.60 -41.03 1.52
CA SER A 61 0.19 -41.13 1.89
C SER A 61 -0.11 -40.20 3.09
N SER A 62 -1.31 -39.61 3.10
CA SER A 62 -2.27 -39.47 4.24
C SER A 62 -1.85 -38.93 5.63
N SER A 63 -2.57 -37.84 6.01
CA SER A 63 -3.29 -37.64 7.31
C SER A 63 -2.43 -37.37 8.58
N THR A 64 -2.80 -36.62 9.62
CA THR A 64 -4.07 -36.20 10.25
C THR A 64 -3.88 -34.96 11.14
N ALA A 65 -4.96 -34.17 11.24
CA ALA A 65 -5.49 -33.38 12.38
C ALA A 65 -4.70 -33.21 13.70
N GLY A 66 -4.82 -32.01 14.28
CA GLY A 66 -4.59 -31.76 15.70
C GLY A 66 -4.67 -30.29 16.10
N ALA A 67 -5.89 -29.78 16.33
CA ALA A 67 -6.17 -28.48 16.94
C ALA A 67 -6.24 -28.60 18.46
N VAL A 68 -5.54 -27.75 19.23
CA VAL A 68 -5.95 -27.29 20.58
C VAL A 68 -5.24 -25.96 20.90
N GLY A 69 -6.00 -24.91 21.23
CA GLY A 69 -5.60 -23.83 22.15
C GLY A 69 -6.65 -23.77 23.28
N PRO A 70 -6.77 -22.69 24.08
CA PRO A 70 -5.76 -21.74 24.59
C PRO A 70 -5.89 -21.56 26.14
N SER A 71 -5.01 -20.79 26.78
CA SER A 71 -5.31 -20.16 28.09
C SER A 71 -4.37 -19.01 28.50
N PRO A 72 -4.80 -18.11 29.41
CA PRO A 72 -4.41 -16.70 29.43
C PRO A 72 -3.69 -16.23 30.70
N ALA A 73 -2.98 -15.10 30.60
CA ALA A 73 -2.63 -14.17 31.69
C ALA A 73 -2.10 -12.87 31.03
N GLY A 74 -2.44 -11.63 31.39
CA GLY A 74 -3.13 -11.11 32.56
C GLY A 74 -2.20 -10.25 33.43
N VAL A 75 -1.71 -9.10 32.93
CA VAL A 75 -1.09 -7.97 33.69
C VAL A 75 -1.08 -6.77 32.72
N GLY A 76 -1.43 -5.51 32.98
CA GLY A 76 -1.62 -4.69 34.17
C GLY A 76 -1.03 -3.30 33.83
N LEU A 77 -1.86 -2.27 33.69
CA LEU A 77 -1.45 -0.86 33.49
C LEU A 77 -0.86 -0.25 34.78
N PRO A 78 -0.08 0.84 34.68
CA PRO A 78 -0.58 2.11 35.24
C PRO A 78 -0.25 3.37 34.38
N PRO A 79 -0.81 4.55 34.75
CA PRO A 79 -1.03 5.67 33.84
C PRO A 79 -0.01 6.82 34.02
N LEU A 80 0.12 7.67 33.00
CA LEU A 80 0.70 9.01 33.14
C LEU A 80 -0.20 10.04 32.48
N ALA A 81 -0.70 10.94 33.34
CA ALA A 81 -1.40 12.15 32.98
C ALA A 81 -0.40 13.24 32.59
N THR A 82 -0.68 13.96 31.52
CA THR A 82 -0.24 15.36 31.37
C THR A 82 -1.22 16.10 30.46
N SER A 83 -1.85 17.11 31.05
CA SER A 83 -2.71 18.08 30.41
C SER A 83 -1.90 19.08 29.59
N VAL A 84 -2.29 19.33 28.34
CA VAL A 84 -1.97 20.58 27.65
C VAL A 84 -3.21 21.04 26.88
N SER A 85 -3.77 22.16 27.33
CA SER A 85 -4.81 22.92 26.63
C SER A 85 -4.18 23.77 25.53
N VAL A 86 -4.72 23.72 24.30
CA VAL A 86 -4.58 24.83 23.35
C VAL A 86 -5.84 24.97 22.51
N ALA A 87 -6.15 26.23 22.21
CA ALA A 87 -7.43 26.77 21.83
C ALA A 87 -7.96 26.40 20.43
N ALA A 88 -9.28 26.53 20.31
CA ALA A 88 -10.05 26.49 19.07
C ALA A 88 -9.61 27.57 18.08
N SER A 89 -9.57 27.21 16.80
CA SER A 89 -9.62 28.17 15.69
C SER A 89 -10.40 27.58 14.53
N THR A 90 -11.40 28.34 14.13
CA THR A 90 -12.37 28.09 13.05
C THR A 90 -11.69 28.12 11.68
N ALA A 91 -11.86 27.07 10.88
CA ALA A 91 -11.46 27.06 9.47
C ALA A 91 -12.69 27.06 8.56
N SER A 92 -12.79 28.12 7.78
CA SER A 92 -13.82 28.41 6.78
C SER A 92 -13.60 27.59 5.51
N ALA A 93 -14.70 27.15 4.89
CA ALA A 93 -14.73 26.42 3.63
C ALA A 93 -14.27 27.29 2.44
N MET A 94 -13.51 26.69 1.52
CA MET A 94 -13.28 27.24 0.17
C MET A 94 -13.53 26.14 -0.88
N ALA A 95 -14.32 26.52 -1.89
CA ALA A 95 -14.76 25.73 -3.04
C ALA A 95 -13.75 25.85 -4.22
N PRO A 96 -13.82 24.97 -5.24
CA PRO A 96 -12.78 24.83 -6.27
C PRO A 96 -12.91 25.82 -7.44
N ILE A 97 -11.76 26.12 -8.04
CA ILE A 97 -11.53 27.04 -9.16
C ILE A 97 -11.59 26.26 -10.49
N ALA A 98 -12.39 26.75 -11.44
CA ALA A 98 -12.42 26.30 -12.84
C ALA A 98 -11.53 27.20 -13.73
N PRO A 99 -10.87 26.67 -14.77
CA PRO A 99 -10.02 27.47 -15.64
C PRO A 99 -10.79 28.13 -16.79
N HIS A 100 -10.38 29.37 -17.07
CA HIS A 100 -10.87 30.31 -18.08
C HIS A 100 -10.22 30.03 -19.45
N MET A 101 -11.02 29.93 -20.52
CA MET A 101 -10.57 29.88 -21.91
C MET A 101 -10.54 31.32 -22.46
N SER A 102 -9.35 31.90 -22.58
CA SER A 102 -9.15 33.21 -23.24
C SER A 102 -8.88 33.02 -24.72
N GLY A 103 -9.78 33.56 -25.55
CA GLY A 103 -9.60 33.68 -26.99
C GLY A 103 -8.52 34.69 -27.36
N ILE A 104 -7.62 34.29 -28.25
CA ILE A 104 -6.67 35.18 -28.93
C ILE A 104 -7.21 35.43 -30.33
N VAL A 105 -7.54 36.70 -30.58
CA VAL A 105 -7.88 37.25 -31.88
C VAL A 105 -6.59 37.47 -32.68
N GLY A 106 -6.38 36.63 -33.70
CA GLY A 106 -5.29 36.77 -34.67
C GLY A 106 -5.80 37.37 -35.98
N SER A 107 -5.41 38.62 -36.24
CA SER A 107 -5.66 39.38 -37.46
C SER A 107 -4.93 38.75 -38.66
N VAL A 108 -5.63 38.49 -39.77
CA VAL A 108 -5.00 38.21 -41.08
C VAL A 108 -5.59 39.14 -42.14
N ALA A 109 -4.71 40.01 -42.63
CA ALA A 109 -4.96 40.95 -43.70
C ALA A 109 -5.21 40.22 -45.03
N GLY A 110 -6.14 40.76 -45.81
CA GLY A 110 -6.50 40.24 -47.12
C GLY A 110 -5.44 40.50 -48.19
N VAL A 111 -5.34 39.57 -49.14
CA VAL A 111 -4.92 39.82 -50.52
C VAL A 111 -5.72 38.87 -51.41
N LEU A 112 -6.59 39.42 -52.26
CA LEU A 112 -7.21 38.73 -53.39
C LEU A 112 -6.15 38.44 -54.47
N PRO A 113 -6.33 37.37 -55.25
CA PRO A 113 -6.18 37.56 -56.69
C PRO A 113 -7.33 36.96 -57.49
N SER A 114 -7.87 37.78 -58.38
CA SER A 114 -8.72 37.37 -59.50
C SER A 114 -7.85 36.89 -60.64
N THR A 115 -7.98 35.63 -61.06
CA THR A 115 -7.77 35.22 -62.46
C THR A 115 -8.64 34.02 -62.80
N LEU A 116 -9.58 34.25 -63.72
CA LEU A 116 -10.35 33.28 -64.48
C LEU A 116 -9.42 32.35 -65.28
N GLY A 117 -9.72 31.05 -65.30
CA GLY A 117 -9.11 30.15 -66.29
C GLY A 117 -9.27 28.68 -65.98
N GLY A 118 -10.16 28.01 -66.71
CA GLY A 118 -10.06 26.58 -66.99
C GLY A 118 -10.43 25.64 -65.85
N VAL A 119 -11.73 25.37 -65.70
CA VAL A 119 -12.22 24.18 -64.99
C VAL A 119 -11.93 22.97 -65.88
N GLY A 120 -10.66 22.54 -65.91
CA GLY A 120 -10.31 21.18 -66.27
C GLY A 120 -10.86 20.30 -65.17
N GLY A 121 -11.96 19.60 -65.44
CA GLY A 121 -12.64 18.74 -64.48
C GLY A 121 -11.66 17.76 -63.87
N VAL A 122 -11.22 18.06 -62.64
CA VAL A 122 -10.44 17.13 -61.85
C VAL A 122 -11.36 15.94 -61.63
N LYS A 123 -11.00 14.78 -62.19
CA LYS A 123 -11.82 13.59 -62.05
C LYS A 123 -12.00 13.31 -60.55
N PRO A 124 -13.20 12.94 -60.09
CA PRO A 124 -13.45 12.68 -58.67
C PRO A 124 -12.42 11.75 -58.03
N GLU A 125 -11.92 10.77 -58.79
CA GLU A 125 -10.87 9.84 -58.39
C GLU A 125 -9.53 10.55 -58.07
N GLU A 126 -9.12 11.55 -58.85
CA GLU A 126 -7.87 12.29 -58.64
C GLU A 126 -7.94 13.24 -57.43
N VAL A 127 -9.15 13.73 -57.10
CA VAL A 127 -9.39 14.49 -55.86
C VAL A 127 -9.29 13.58 -54.64
N ILE A 128 -9.85 12.36 -54.73
CA ILE A 128 -9.78 11.36 -53.66
C ILE A 128 -8.34 10.88 -53.46
N ASP A 129 -7.57 10.66 -54.52
CA ASP A 129 -6.17 10.24 -54.43
C ASP A 129 -5.30 11.31 -53.78
N ARG A 130 -5.44 12.58 -54.20
CA ARG A 130 -4.70 13.71 -53.59
C ARG A 130 -5.10 13.96 -52.14
N LEU A 131 -6.36 13.71 -51.78
CA LEU A 131 -6.84 13.81 -50.41
C LEU A 131 -6.27 12.67 -49.56
N THR A 132 -6.30 11.44 -50.08
CA THR A 132 -5.73 10.25 -49.45
C THR A 132 -4.23 10.45 -49.21
N GLU A 133 -3.48 10.92 -50.20
CA GLU A 133 -2.05 11.19 -50.08
C GLU A 133 -1.76 12.22 -48.97
N ARG A 134 -2.46 13.36 -48.96
CA ARG A 134 -2.33 14.37 -47.89
C ARG A 134 -2.69 13.83 -46.50
N ILE A 135 -3.73 13.01 -46.40
CA ILE A 135 -4.11 12.38 -45.13
C ILE A 135 -3.02 11.40 -44.70
N THR A 136 -2.50 10.57 -45.60
CA THR A 136 -1.43 9.60 -45.28
C THR A 136 -0.12 10.27 -44.89
N ASP A 137 0.27 11.36 -45.56
CA ASP A 137 1.50 12.09 -45.22
C ASP A 137 1.39 12.81 -43.88
N ARG A 138 0.22 13.40 -43.59
CA ARG A 138 -0.07 13.96 -42.29
C ARG A 138 0.00 12.89 -41.19
N LEU A 139 -0.63 11.74 -41.37
CA LEU A 139 -0.56 10.62 -40.43
C LEU A 139 0.87 10.08 -40.25
N ARG A 140 1.66 9.95 -41.34
CA ARG A 140 3.07 9.52 -41.26
C ARG A 140 3.93 10.52 -40.49
N SER A 141 3.73 11.82 -40.70
CA SER A 141 4.48 12.85 -39.99
C SER A 141 4.11 12.91 -38.51
N GLU A 142 2.82 12.81 -38.17
CA GLU A 142 2.34 12.70 -36.79
C GLU A 142 2.92 11.45 -36.10
N LEU A 143 2.85 10.29 -36.75
CA LEU A 143 3.41 9.04 -36.22
C LEU A 143 4.94 9.09 -36.06
N LYS A 144 5.66 9.77 -36.96
CA LYS A 144 7.12 9.94 -36.86
C LYS A 144 7.51 10.80 -35.65
N VAL A 145 6.75 11.86 -35.38
CA VAL A 145 6.96 12.73 -34.22
C VAL A 145 6.67 11.96 -32.93
N GLU A 146 5.59 11.17 -32.89
CA GLU A 146 5.26 10.32 -31.74
C GLU A 146 6.36 9.28 -31.48
N LEU A 147 6.81 8.57 -32.52
CA LEU A 147 7.88 7.57 -32.40
C LEU A 147 9.21 8.19 -31.94
N GLN A 148 9.56 9.38 -32.43
CA GLN A 148 10.74 10.11 -31.96
C GLN A 148 10.61 10.47 -30.48
N ARG A 149 9.44 10.97 -30.05
CA ARG A 149 9.19 11.32 -28.66
C ARG A 149 9.24 10.12 -27.73
N GLU A 150 8.68 8.98 -28.15
CA GLU A 150 8.77 7.72 -27.42
C GLU A 150 10.21 7.20 -27.34
N SER A 151 10.95 7.25 -28.46
CA SER A 151 12.38 6.89 -28.51
C SER A 151 13.22 7.73 -27.54
N GLU A 152 13.03 9.05 -27.54
CA GLU A 152 13.73 9.96 -26.63
C GLU A 152 13.34 9.71 -25.16
N SER A 153 12.06 9.46 -24.90
CA SER A 153 11.56 9.11 -23.56
C SER A 153 12.19 7.80 -23.06
N LEU A 154 12.24 6.76 -23.89
CA LEU A 154 12.86 5.48 -23.56
C LEU A 154 14.37 5.62 -23.32
N ALA A 155 15.07 6.41 -24.16
CA ALA A 155 16.49 6.69 -23.97
C ALA A 155 16.77 7.43 -22.66
N ALA A 156 15.93 8.41 -22.30
CA ALA A 156 16.03 9.13 -21.03
C ALA A 156 15.76 8.22 -19.81
N GLN A 157 14.73 7.37 -19.90
CA GLN A 157 14.42 6.37 -18.86
C GLN A 157 15.57 5.37 -18.69
N GLN A 158 16.15 4.89 -19.80
CA GLN A 158 17.30 3.98 -19.78
C GLN A 158 18.53 4.64 -19.15
N GLY A 159 18.83 5.89 -19.51
CA GLY A 159 19.95 6.63 -18.92
C GLY A 159 19.79 6.88 -17.42
N ALA A 160 18.56 7.16 -16.96
CA ALA A 160 18.25 7.30 -15.54
C ALA A 160 18.44 5.98 -14.77
N LEU A 161 17.97 4.86 -15.35
CA LEU A 161 18.15 3.52 -14.79
C LEU A 161 19.63 3.13 -14.71
N ASP A 162 20.41 3.36 -15.77
CA ASP A 162 21.83 3.05 -15.80
C ASP A 162 22.61 3.89 -14.77
N THR A 163 22.26 5.17 -14.62
CA THR A 163 22.85 6.04 -13.59
C THR A 163 22.55 5.55 -12.18
N PHE A 164 21.30 5.14 -11.93
CA PHE A 164 20.89 4.57 -10.65
C PHE A 164 21.63 3.26 -10.34
N LEU A 165 21.70 2.34 -11.31
CA LEU A 165 22.39 1.06 -11.17
C LEU A 165 23.88 1.23 -10.90
N VAL A 166 24.55 2.19 -11.56
CA VAL A 166 25.97 2.50 -11.29
C VAL A 166 26.13 3.01 -9.86
N LYS A 167 25.28 3.92 -9.39
CA LYS A 167 25.35 4.47 -8.02
C LYS A 167 25.15 3.39 -6.96
N GLU A 168 24.18 2.50 -7.17
CA GLU A 168 23.90 1.40 -6.25
C GLU A 168 25.04 0.36 -6.23
N LEU A 169 25.62 0.08 -7.40
CA LEU A 169 26.74 -0.85 -7.46
C LEU A 169 28.04 -0.24 -6.88
N GLU A 170 28.20 1.09 -6.91
CA GLU A 170 29.29 1.77 -6.21
C GLU A 170 29.13 1.72 -4.68
N SER A 171 27.91 1.88 -4.16
CA SER A 171 27.66 1.88 -2.71
C SER A 171 27.89 0.50 -2.09
N GLN A 172 27.44 -0.57 -2.75
CA GLN A 172 27.51 -1.94 -2.26
C GLN A 172 28.92 -2.56 -2.30
N ASN A 173 29.84 -2.01 -3.09
CA ASN A 173 31.18 -2.57 -3.32
C ASN A 173 32.31 -1.80 -2.59
N THR A 174 31.96 -1.10 -1.51
CA THR A 174 32.93 -0.40 -0.65
C THR A 174 33.52 -1.31 0.42
N CYS A 175 34.77 -1.06 0.81
CA CYS A 175 35.39 -1.80 1.90
C CYS A 175 34.77 -1.39 3.25
N PRO A 176 34.34 -2.33 4.10
CA PRO A 176 33.70 -2.01 5.38
C PRO A 176 34.65 -1.46 6.46
N VAL A 177 35.95 -1.32 6.16
CA VAL A 177 36.95 -0.76 7.09
C VAL A 177 37.31 0.69 6.71
N CYS A 178 37.60 0.97 5.44
CA CYS A 178 37.93 2.32 4.98
C CYS A 178 36.78 3.05 4.28
N TYR A 179 35.68 2.37 3.98
CA TYR A 179 34.53 2.89 3.23
C TYR A 179 34.87 3.44 1.84
N GLU A 180 35.96 2.95 1.25
CA GLU A 180 36.38 3.30 -0.12
C GLU A 180 36.04 2.15 -1.08
N LEU A 181 35.73 2.47 -2.33
CA LEU A 181 35.46 1.49 -3.39
C LEU A 181 36.67 0.58 -3.58
N MET A 182 36.46 -0.73 -3.66
CA MET A 182 37.54 -1.74 -3.72
C MET A 182 38.20 -1.82 -5.11
N VAL A 183 38.77 -0.70 -5.57
CA VAL A 183 39.41 -0.59 -6.90
C VAL A 183 40.88 -1.06 -6.84
N PRO A 184 41.30 -2.01 -7.69
CA PRO A 184 42.71 -2.40 -7.82
C PRO A 184 43.61 -1.25 -8.28
N PRO A 185 44.92 -1.24 -7.97
CA PRO A 185 45.67 -2.29 -7.26
C PRO A 185 45.66 -2.15 -5.73
N GLN A 186 45.61 -0.91 -5.21
CA GLN A 186 45.76 -0.66 -3.77
C GLN A 186 44.55 -1.09 -2.94
N HIS A 187 43.34 -0.98 -3.52
CA HIS A 187 42.09 -1.36 -2.86
C HIS A 187 41.50 -2.66 -3.43
N ALA A 188 42.32 -3.52 -4.04
CA ALA A 188 41.85 -4.79 -4.60
C ALA A 188 41.07 -5.61 -3.55
N PRO A 189 39.90 -6.19 -3.91
CA PRO A 189 39.07 -6.93 -2.96
C PRO A 189 39.70 -8.28 -2.62
N MET A 190 39.90 -8.52 -1.33
CA MET A 190 40.46 -9.73 -0.74
C MET A 190 39.42 -10.41 0.14
N MET A 191 39.16 -11.69 -0.10
CA MET A 191 38.23 -12.52 0.65
C MET A 191 38.95 -13.30 1.75
N LEU A 192 38.32 -13.44 2.92
CA LEU A 192 38.81 -14.23 4.05
C LEU A 192 38.13 -15.59 4.14
N PHE A 193 38.91 -16.65 4.40
CA PHE A 193 38.41 -18.00 4.65
C PHE A 193 38.48 -18.36 6.14
N PRO A 194 37.48 -19.08 6.67
CA PRO A 194 36.31 -19.68 5.99
C PRO A 194 35.06 -18.77 5.93
N CYS A 195 35.15 -17.50 6.34
CA CYS A 195 33.95 -16.67 6.56
C CYS A 195 33.40 -15.95 5.32
N GLY A 196 34.13 -15.88 4.20
CA GLY A 196 33.70 -15.28 2.93
C GLY A 196 33.65 -13.75 2.88
N HIS A 197 33.95 -13.05 3.98
CA HIS A 197 33.92 -11.59 4.02
C HIS A 197 35.07 -10.97 3.22
N SER A 198 34.76 -9.93 2.45
CA SER A 198 35.72 -9.26 1.57
C SER A 198 36.11 -7.87 2.09
N PHE A 199 37.39 -7.52 1.96
CA PHE A 199 37.99 -6.23 2.38
C PHE A 199 39.00 -5.76 1.34
N CYS A 200 39.33 -4.47 1.29
CA CYS A 200 40.41 -4.02 0.41
C CYS A 200 41.78 -4.50 0.90
N GLY A 201 42.71 -4.77 -0.02
CA GLY A 201 44.05 -5.28 0.28
C GLY A 201 44.80 -4.42 1.31
N ARG A 202 44.77 -3.09 1.14
CA ARG A 202 45.37 -2.14 2.08
C ARG A 202 44.87 -2.27 3.52
N CYS A 203 43.55 -2.36 3.73
CA CYS A 203 42.99 -2.53 5.08
C CYS A 203 43.35 -3.89 5.66
N LEU A 204 43.40 -4.92 4.82
CA LEU A 204 43.72 -6.26 5.27
C LEU A 204 45.19 -6.41 5.64
N GLU A 205 46.10 -5.79 4.89
CA GLU A 205 47.52 -5.70 5.24
C GLU A 205 47.73 -4.99 6.58
N GLN A 206 47.00 -3.89 6.82
CA GLN A 206 47.09 -3.20 8.10
C GLN A 206 46.55 -4.06 9.27
N HIS A 207 45.47 -4.80 9.05
CA HIS A 207 44.83 -5.61 10.09
C HIS A 207 45.60 -6.89 10.44
N ILE A 208 46.02 -7.65 9.42
CA ILE A 208 46.72 -8.93 9.61
C ILE A 208 48.23 -8.69 9.77
N ASP A 209 48.86 -8.00 8.83
CA ASP A 209 50.32 -8.00 8.74
C ASP A 209 50.94 -7.02 9.75
N ARG A 210 50.34 -5.83 9.94
CA ARG A 210 50.84 -4.83 10.88
C ARG A 210 50.33 -5.04 12.31
N ASN A 211 49.03 -5.26 12.46
CA ASN A 211 48.39 -5.37 13.78
C ASN A 211 48.34 -6.80 14.32
N LYS A 212 48.82 -7.80 13.57
CA LYS A 212 48.87 -9.23 13.95
C LYS A 212 47.51 -9.80 14.39
N LYS A 213 46.40 -9.26 13.89
CA LYS A 213 45.05 -9.75 14.22
C LYS A 213 44.69 -10.93 13.32
N THR A 214 44.25 -12.03 13.93
CA THR A 214 43.92 -13.29 13.24
C THR A 214 42.41 -13.54 13.13
N GLN A 215 41.58 -12.53 13.38
CA GLN A 215 40.12 -12.63 13.38
C GLN A 215 39.51 -11.66 12.37
N CYS A 216 38.43 -12.08 11.70
CA CYS A 216 37.69 -11.27 10.75
C CYS A 216 37.13 -9.99 11.43
N PRO A 217 37.31 -8.79 10.85
CA PRO A 217 36.77 -7.54 11.39
C PRO A 217 35.23 -7.53 11.57
N ILE A 218 34.50 -8.30 10.77
CA ILE A 218 33.03 -8.34 10.79
C ILE A 218 32.52 -9.42 11.75
N CYS A 219 32.84 -10.68 11.46
CA CYS A 219 32.24 -11.82 12.18
C CYS A 219 33.13 -12.42 13.27
N ARG A 220 34.34 -11.88 13.47
CA ARG A 220 35.33 -12.33 14.47
C ARG A 220 35.80 -13.79 14.35
N LYS A 221 35.37 -14.53 13.31
CA LYS A 221 35.87 -15.87 12.99
C LYS A 221 37.38 -15.82 12.70
N LYS A 222 38.09 -16.88 13.11
CA LYS A 222 39.53 -17.05 12.85
C LYS A 222 39.78 -17.07 11.34
N ILE A 223 40.81 -16.33 10.91
CA ILE A 223 41.25 -16.26 9.51
C ILE A 223 42.25 -17.39 9.29
N GLU A 224 41.94 -18.28 8.36
CA GLU A 224 42.84 -19.39 7.98
C GLU A 224 43.68 -19.02 6.76
N SER A 225 43.05 -18.39 5.76
CA SER A 225 43.72 -17.91 4.55
C SER A 225 42.97 -16.71 3.96
N ARG A 226 43.62 -16.03 3.01
CA ARG A 226 43.05 -14.91 2.23
C ARG A 226 43.38 -15.09 0.76
N ALA A 227 42.45 -14.73 -0.13
CA ALA A 227 42.67 -14.75 -1.58
C ALA A 227 42.00 -13.56 -2.27
N PRO A 228 42.49 -13.10 -3.44
CA PRO A 228 41.80 -12.10 -4.24
C PRO A 228 40.41 -12.58 -4.65
N ASN A 229 39.41 -11.71 -4.53
CA ASN A 229 38.06 -11.97 -5.03
C ASN A 229 37.95 -11.45 -6.46
N TYR A 230 38.38 -12.27 -7.43
CA TYR A 230 38.38 -11.88 -8.84
C TYR A 230 36.99 -11.55 -9.39
N SER A 231 35.94 -12.25 -8.94
CA SER A 231 34.57 -11.96 -9.35
C SER A 231 34.14 -10.56 -8.93
N LEU A 232 34.41 -10.19 -7.67
CA LEU A 232 34.12 -8.84 -7.16
C LEU A 232 35.00 -7.79 -7.84
N GLN A 233 36.26 -8.12 -8.10
CA GLN A 233 37.19 -7.25 -8.82
C GLN A 233 36.70 -6.93 -10.23
N GLN A 234 36.24 -7.94 -10.98
CA GLN A 234 35.70 -7.77 -12.33
C GLN A 234 34.45 -6.89 -12.34
N LEU A 235 33.54 -7.09 -11.39
CA LEU A 235 32.33 -6.27 -11.25
C LEU A 235 32.68 -4.80 -10.98
N ILE A 236 33.60 -4.53 -10.06
CA ILE A 236 34.04 -3.16 -9.73
C ILE A 236 34.71 -2.50 -10.94
N GLN A 237 35.54 -3.22 -11.69
CA GLN A 237 36.16 -2.70 -12.90
C GLN A 237 35.13 -2.32 -13.98
N GLN A 238 34.07 -3.12 -14.14
CA GLN A 238 32.98 -2.80 -15.07
C GLN A 238 32.21 -1.55 -14.66
N VAL A 239 31.99 -1.34 -13.36
CA VAL A 239 31.34 -0.12 -12.82
C VAL A 239 32.16 1.12 -13.13
N VAL A 240 33.46 1.07 -12.84
CA VAL A 240 34.38 2.18 -13.10
C VAL A 240 34.42 2.51 -14.59
N ALA A 241 34.54 1.50 -15.45
CA ALA A 241 34.53 1.70 -16.91
C ALA A 241 33.21 2.31 -17.42
N LYS A 242 32.06 1.84 -16.92
CA LYS A 242 30.75 2.41 -17.27
C LYS A 242 30.63 3.86 -16.83
N LYS A 243 31.10 4.20 -15.63
CA LYS A 243 31.09 5.59 -15.12
C LYS A 243 31.94 6.53 -15.96
N GLU A 244 33.12 6.08 -16.38
CA GLU A 244 34.00 6.85 -17.28
C GLU A 244 33.36 7.09 -18.65
N SER A 245 32.57 6.13 -19.15
CA SER A 245 31.82 6.28 -20.40
C SER A 245 30.59 7.20 -20.27
N ALA A 246 29.87 7.14 -19.15
CA ALA A 246 28.72 8.00 -18.87
C ALA A 246 29.13 9.47 -18.63
N GLY A 247 30.29 9.71 -18.01
CA GLY A 247 30.82 11.05 -17.75
C GLY A 247 31.27 11.82 -18.99
N ARG A 248 31.45 11.17 -20.15
CA ARG A 248 31.81 11.81 -21.43
C ARG A 248 30.60 12.17 -22.30
N ALA A 249 29.40 11.76 -21.92
CA ALA A 249 28.18 11.89 -22.73
C ALA A 249 27.14 12.85 -22.09
N ALA A 250 27.58 13.89 -21.36
CA ALA A 250 26.67 14.93 -20.90
C ALA A 250 26.41 15.97 -22.01
N PRO A 251 25.15 16.21 -22.43
CA PRO A 251 24.83 17.32 -23.31
C PRO A 251 24.93 18.64 -22.53
N SER A 252 25.74 19.55 -23.04
CA SER A 252 25.80 20.95 -22.59
C SER A 252 24.46 21.64 -22.85
N GLY A 253 23.64 21.78 -21.80
CA GLY A 253 22.44 22.62 -21.80
C GLY A 253 22.79 24.13 -21.70
N PRO A 254 21.87 25.03 -22.12
CA PRO A 254 22.20 26.41 -22.42
C PRO A 254 22.39 27.26 -21.15
N LEU A 255 23.39 28.14 -21.20
CA LEU A 255 23.65 29.18 -20.21
C LEU A 255 22.49 30.20 -20.18
N SER A 256 21.88 30.42 -19.01
CA SER A 256 21.09 31.63 -18.74
C SER A 256 22.00 32.77 -18.27
N PRO A 257 21.85 33.99 -18.81
CA PRO A 257 22.65 35.14 -18.42
C PRO A 257 22.03 35.82 -17.20
N GLY A 258 22.78 35.95 -16.11
CA GLY A 258 22.30 36.70 -14.96
C GLY A 258 23.09 36.48 -13.67
N SER A 259 24.35 36.94 -13.62
CA SER A 259 24.96 37.51 -12.40
C SER A 259 26.33 38.11 -12.72
N PRO A 260 26.71 39.20 -12.06
CA PRO A 260 27.65 40.18 -12.61
C PRO A 260 29.11 39.71 -12.54
N ALA A 261 29.85 40.14 -13.57
CA ALA A 261 31.28 40.02 -13.69
C ALA A 261 32.01 40.47 -12.41
N ARG A 262 32.68 39.52 -11.75
CA ARG A 262 33.71 39.87 -10.76
C ARG A 262 34.94 40.31 -11.55
N ARG A 263 35.18 41.63 -11.52
CA ARG A 263 36.32 42.33 -12.08
C ARG A 263 37.63 41.56 -11.91
N MET A 264 38.31 41.36 -13.02
CA MET A 264 39.76 41.22 -13.05
C MET A 264 40.34 42.51 -12.46
N LEU A 265 41.20 42.36 -11.45
CA LEU A 265 42.14 43.40 -11.07
C LEU A 265 43.50 42.94 -11.59
N ASP A 266 43.91 43.59 -12.68
CA ASP A 266 45.30 43.66 -13.09
C ASP A 266 46.12 44.26 -11.94
N GLY A 267 47.21 43.61 -11.59
CA GLY A 267 48.11 44.02 -10.53
C GLY A 267 49.47 43.38 -10.69
N ALA A 268 50.31 44.06 -11.47
CA ALA A 268 51.77 44.18 -11.40
C ALA A 268 52.60 42.96 -10.95
N GLY A 269 53.52 42.56 -11.82
CA GLY A 269 54.57 41.60 -11.51
C GLY A 269 55.43 42.03 -10.33
N VAL A 270 55.73 41.07 -9.48
CA VAL A 270 57.03 40.90 -8.82
C VAL A 270 57.30 39.39 -8.86
N GLU A 271 58.26 38.98 -9.69
CA GLU A 271 58.92 37.70 -9.48
C GLU A 271 59.70 37.82 -8.18
N ASP A 272 59.32 37.03 -7.17
CA ASP A 272 60.27 36.63 -6.14
C ASP A 272 60.01 35.18 -5.77
N GLY A 273 61.02 34.36 -6.04
CA GLY A 273 60.97 32.92 -5.89
C GLY A 273 60.88 32.52 -4.43
N LEU A 274 59.75 31.94 -4.05
CA LEU A 274 59.66 30.93 -3.01
C LEU A 274 58.84 29.77 -3.56
N GLU A 275 59.55 28.70 -3.96
CA GLU A 275 58.97 27.37 -4.14
C GLU A 275 58.03 27.07 -2.96
N PRO A 276 56.71 26.90 -3.16
CA PRO A 276 55.83 26.49 -2.08
C PRO A 276 56.26 25.08 -1.71
N SER A 277 56.92 24.95 -0.55
CA SER A 277 57.24 23.66 0.06
C SER A 277 56.05 22.72 -0.16
N GLY A 278 56.21 21.62 -0.90
CA GLY A 278 55.10 20.72 -1.29
C GLY A 278 54.24 20.19 -0.13
N ASN A 279 54.63 20.49 1.11
CA ASN A 279 53.85 20.37 2.32
C ASN A 279 52.62 21.31 2.37
N THR A 280 52.71 22.58 1.95
CA THR A 280 51.59 23.54 1.98
C THR A 280 50.48 23.18 0.99
N ASP A 281 50.83 22.79 -0.23
CA ASP A 281 49.86 22.33 -1.24
C ASP A 281 49.20 21.01 -0.85
N ARG A 282 49.94 20.10 -0.19
CA ARG A 282 49.39 18.84 0.33
C ARG A 282 48.35 19.10 1.42
N VAL A 283 48.64 20.01 2.34
CA VAL A 283 47.71 20.42 3.41
C VAL A 283 46.49 21.14 2.83
N ARG A 284 46.67 22.01 1.82
CA ARG A 284 45.55 22.67 1.11
C ARG A 284 44.61 21.67 0.45
N ARG A 285 45.13 20.70 -0.31
CA ARG A 285 44.30 19.64 -0.92
C ARG A 285 43.60 18.77 0.12
N GLN A 286 44.25 18.52 1.26
CA GLN A 286 43.64 17.77 2.36
C GLN A 286 42.49 18.56 3.00
N TYR A 287 42.67 19.87 3.20
CA TYR A 287 41.62 20.77 3.66
C TYR A 287 40.46 20.82 2.67
N ASP A 288 40.70 20.99 1.37
CA ASP A 288 39.64 21.08 0.36
C ASP A 288 38.79 19.80 0.30
N ARG A 289 39.43 18.62 0.39
CA ARG A 289 38.72 17.33 0.49
C ARG A 289 37.88 17.23 1.76
N ALA A 290 38.45 17.59 2.91
CA ALA A 290 37.75 17.57 4.19
C ALA A 290 36.57 18.55 4.21
N ALA A 291 36.76 19.76 3.68
CA ALA A 291 35.74 20.80 3.59
C ALA A 291 34.58 20.39 2.66
N THR A 292 34.90 19.74 1.54
CA THR A 292 33.89 19.21 0.61
C THR A 292 33.08 18.10 1.27
N ARG A 293 33.75 17.12 1.91
CA ARG A 293 33.09 16.04 2.65
C ARG A 293 32.20 16.58 3.78
N MET A 294 32.69 17.57 4.52
CA MET A 294 31.92 18.23 5.58
C MET A 294 30.67 18.92 5.03
N ARG A 295 30.75 19.56 3.86
CA ARG A 295 29.59 20.17 3.21
C ARG A 295 28.55 19.13 2.81
N VAL A 296 28.98 18.05 2.14
CA VAL A 296 28.09 16.96 1.75
C VAL A 296 27.39 16.36 2.98
N LEU A 297 28.15 16.03 4.03
CA LEU A 297 27.57 15.45 5.25
C LEU A 297 26.59 16.39 5.96
N ARG A 298 26.81 17.71 5.91
CA ARG A 298 25.85 18.68 6.46
C ARG A 298 24.55 18.74 5.65
N ASN A 299 24.64 18.65 4.34
CA ASN A 299 23.45 18.61 3.48
C ASN A 299 22.66 17.33 3.74
N GLU A 300 23.33 16.18 3.73
CA GLU A 300 22.69 14.89 4.03
C GLU A 300 22.07 14.87 5.45
N LEU A 301 22.73 15.48 6.45
CA LEU A 301 22.17 15.62 7.79
C LEU A 301 20.89 16.50 7.79
N SER A 302 20.88 17.57 7.00
CA SER A 302 19.69 18.42 6.85
C SER A 302 18.57 17.69 6.14
N ASP A 303 18.88 16.96 5.06
CA ASP A 303 17.89 16.23 4.26
C ASP A 303 17.26 15.09 5.08
N THR A 304 18.09 14.35 5.82
CA THR A 304 17.62 13.29 6.73
C THR A 304 16.80 13.82 7.90
N ALA A 305 17.12 15.01 8.44
CA ALA A 305 16.32 15.64 9.48
C ALA A 305 14.91 16.05 8.97
N VAL A 306 14.81 16.56 7.75
CA VAL A 306 13.52 16.88 7.11
C VAL A 306 12.72 15.60 6.84
N GLU A 307 13.37 14.53 6.39
CA GLU A 307 12.73 13.23 6.20
C GLU A 307 12.20 12.66 7.53
N GLU A 308 12.99 12.72 8.60
CA GLU A 308 12.59 12.31 9.95
C GLU A 308 11.38 13.10 10.45
N GLU A 309 11.38 14.42 10.29
CA GLU A 309 10.24 15.27 10.67
C GLU A 309 8.97 14.89 9.87
N GLY A 310 9.11 14.65 8.56
CA GLY A 310 8.01 14.19 7.71
C GLY A 310 7.46 12.83 8.13
N LEU A 311 8.32 11.88 8.51
CA LEU A 311 7.91 10.58 9.04
C LEU A 311 7.23 10.71 10.40
N ASN A 312 7.75 11.53 11.31
CA ASN A 312 7.14 11.80 12.61
C ASN A 312 5.74 12.41 12.45
N GLY A 313 5.54 13.31 11.50
CA GLY A 313 4.21 13.84 11.15
C GLY A 313 3.25 12.75 10.69
N LYS A 314 3.70 11.81 9.83
CA LYS A 314 2.89 10.67 9.39
C LYS A 314 2.54 9.72 10.53
N VAL A 315 3.49 9.45 11.44
CA VAL A 315 3.27 8.64 12.64
C VAL A 315 2.22 9.29 13.55
N ALA A 316 2.32 10.60 13.78
CA ALA A 316 1.34 11.34 14.58
C ALA A 316 -0.06 11.29 13.98
N ALA A 317 -0.18 11.47 12.66
CA ALA A 317 -1.46 11.36 11.96
C ALA A 317 -2.05 9.94 12.07
N ALA A 318 -1.23 8.90 11.87
CA ALA A 318 -1.67 7.52 12.03
C ALA A 318 -2.10 7.22 13.48
N ALA A 319 -1.37 7.72 14.47
CA ALA A 319 -1.72 7.55 15.88
C ALA A 319 -3.06 8.22 16.23
N ALA A 320 -3.37 9.38 15.67
CA ALA A 320 -4.67 10.04 15.85
C ALA A 320 -5.81 9.21 15.26
N VAL A 321 -5.63 8.61 14.08
CA VAL A 321 -6.63 7.71 13.47
C VAL A 321 -6.85 6.47 14.35
N VAL A 322 -5.77 5.87 14.85
CA VAL A 322 -5.86 4.73 15.77
C VAL A 322 -6.64 5.11 17.03
N GLY A 323 -6.36 6.28 17.62
CA GLY A 323 -7.09 6.78 18.79
C GLY A 323 -8.59 6.91 18.53
N HIS A 324 -8.98 7.51 17.39
CA HIS A 324 -10.39 7.63 17.02
C HIS A 324 -11.07 6.27 16.84
N LEU A 325 -10.43 5.33 16.14
CA LEU A 325 -10.97 3.99 15.93
C LEU A 325 -11.12 3.21 17.26
N GLN A 326 -10.22 3.39 18.21
CA GLN A 326 -10.34 2.80 19.55
C GLN A 326 -11.52 3.38 20.33
N GLU A 327 -11.79 4.67 20.21
CA GLU A 327 -12.97 5.29 20.82
C GLU A 327 -14.26 4.75 20.19
N GLU A 328 -14.32 4.64 18.86
CA GLU A 328 -15.44 4.05 18.15
C GLU A 328 -15.67 2.58 18.55
N GLU A 329 -14.60 1.80 18.64
CA GLU A 329 -14.63 0.41 19.12
C GLU A 329 -15.25 0.34 20.52
N GLN A 330 -14.81 1.18 21.45
CA GLN A 330 -15.35 1.19 22.81
C GLN A 330 -16.86 1.55 22.82
N VAL A 331 -17.30 2.46 21.96
CA VAL A 331 -18.73 2.79 21.84
C VAL A 331 -19.53 1.57 21.36
N VAL A 332 -19.03 0.85 20.36
CA VAL A 332 -19.67 -0.37 19.85
C VAL A 332 -19.70 -1.47 20.91
N VAL A 333 -18.60 -1.69 21.63
CA VAL A 333 -18.51 -2.68 22.72
C VAL A 333 -19.53 -2.39 23.82
N ARG A 334 -19.69 -1.12 24.23
CA ARG A 334 -20.70 -0.73 25.23
C ARG A 334 -22.13 -1.01 24.74
N ARG A 335 -22.42 -0.72 23.46
CA ARG A 335 -23.73 -1.02 22.86
C ARG A 335 -24.00 -2.52 22.81
N LEU A 336 -22.99 -3.32 22.45
CA LEU A 336 -23.10 -4.77 22.42
C LEU A 336 -23.44 -5.33 23.82
N ALA A 337 -22.74 -4.86 24.86
CA ALA A 337 -23.01 -5.25 26.24
C ALA A 337 -24.45 -4.91 26.68
N ALA A 338 -24.95 -3.73 26.31
CA ALA A 338 -26.32 -3.32 26.61
C ALA A 338 -27.36 -4.24 25.94
N VAL A 339 -27.20 -4.53 24.64
CA VAL A 339 -28.09 -5.43 23.90
C VAL A 339 -28.02 -6.86 24.43
N GLN A 340 -26.85 -7.32 24.86
CA GLN A 340 -26.70 -8.64 25.50
C GLN A 340 -27.49 -8.72 26.81
N ALA A 341 -27.43 -7.69 27.65
CA ALA A 341 -28.23 -7.63 28.89
C ALA A 341 -29.74 -7.61 28.60
N GLU A 342 -30.18 -6.88 27.57
CA GLU A 342 -31.58 -6.89 27.13
C GLU A 342 -32.02 -8.29 26.67
N LEU A 343 -31.16 -9.00 25.91
CA LEU A 343 -31.43 -10.36 25.46
C LEU A 343 -31.55 -11.34 26.63
N GLU A 344 -30.69 -11.21 27.64
CA GLU A 344 -30.75 -12.04 28.85
C GLU A 344 -32.06 -11.82 29.61
N LEU A 345 -32.51 -10.58 29.75
CA LEU A 345 -33.81 -10.27 30.36
C LEU A 345 -34.97 -10.93 29.60
N VAL A 346 -34.97 -10.86 28.27
CA VAL A 346 -36.02 -11.49 27.44
C VAL A 346 -35.99 -13.02 27.59
N ARG A 347 -34.81 -13.63 27.64
CA ARG A 347 -34.67 -15.08 27.87
C ARG A 347 -35.21 -15.51 29.22
N GLU A 348 -34.92 -14.75 30.27
CA GLU A 348 -35.44 -15.00 31.61
C GLU A 348 -36.97 -14.90 31.63
N GLN A 349 -37.54 -13.86 31.03
CA GLN A 349 -38.99 -13.72 30.91
C GLN A 349 -39.61 -14.89 30.13
N LEU A 350 -38.97 -15.34 29.05
CA LEU A 350 -39.44 -16.48 28.27
C LEU A 350 -39.42 -17.77 29.08
N ALA A 351 -38.37 -18.00 29.88
CA ALA A 351 -38.29 -19.15 30.78
C ALA A 351 -39.40 -19.12 31.83
N GLN A 352 -39.66 -17.96 32.46
CA GLN A 352 -40.73 -17.79 33.44
C GLN A 352 -42.11 -18.03 32.83
N GLN A 353 -42.39 -17.49 31.64
CA GLN A 353 -43.66 -17.74 30.95
C GLN A 353 -43.78 -19.20 30.51
N GLY A 354 -42.69 -19.84 30.07
CA GLY A 354 -42.67 -21.26 29.74
C GLY A 354 -43.05 -22.13 30.93
N ALA A 355 -42.48 -21.86 32.10
CA ALA A 355 -42.84 -22.55 33.34
C ALA A 355 -44.33 -22.34 33.70
N LYS A 356 -44.81 -21.09 33.63
CA LYS A 356 -46.21 -20.76 33.89
C LYS A 356 -47.18 -21.50 32.95
N VAL A 357 -46.85 -21.57 31.66
CA VAL A 357 -47.64 -22.31 30.67
C VAL A 357 -47.67 -23.81 31.01
N ALA A 358 -46.52 -24.39 31.37
CA ALA A 358 -46.46 -25.79 31.78
C ALA A 358 -47.32 -26.08 33.03
N ASP A 359 -47.32 -25.17 34.01
CA ASP A 359 -48.12 -25.29 35.23
C ASP A 359 -49.62 -25.22 34.93
N LEU A 360 -50.04 -24.23 34.13
CA LEU A 360 -51.43 -24.08 33.70
C LEU A 360 -51.90 -25.27 32.86
N ALA A 361 -51.03 -25.83 32.01
CA ALA A 361 -51.34 -27.03 31.24
C ALA A 361 -51.59 -28.23 32.16
N ARG A 362 -50.77 -28.42 33.22
CA ARG A 362 -51.00 -29.47 34.22
C ARG A 362 -52.31 -29.27 34.98
N GLN A 363 -52.64 -28.05 35.35
CA GLN A 363 -53.92 -27.73 36.00
C GLN A 363 -55.11 -27.99 35.08
N ALA A 364 -55.04 -27.56 33.82
CA ALA A 364 -56.08 -27.80 32.82
C ALA A 364 -56.31 -29.29 32.58
N GLU A 365 -55.23 -30.08 32.54
CA GLU A 365 -55.30 -31.53 32.41
C GLU A 365 -55.98 -32.18 33.63
N ALA A 366 -55.61 -31.78 34.85
CA ALA A 366 -56.25 -32.29 36.07
C ALA A 366 -57.76 -31.97 36.12
N VAL A 367 -58.15 -30.77 35.70
CA VAL A 367 -59.58 -30.39 35.59
C VAL A 367 -60.28 -31.21 34.51
N ARG A 368 -59.63 -31.46 33.37
CA ARG A 368 -60.20 -32.29 32.29
C ARG A 368 -60.45 -33.71 32.77
N GLN A 369 -59.47 -34.33 33.43
CA GLN A 369 -59.59 -35.68 34.01
C GLN A 369 -60.72 -35.74 35.05
N ARG A 370 -60.82 -34.74 35.93
CA ARG A 370 -61.93 -34.65 36.89
C ARG A 370 -63.29 -34.56 36.19
N ARG A 371 -63.39 -33.76 35.12
CA ARG A 371 -64.62 -33.62 34.33
C ARG A 371 -65.00 -34.96 33.69
N GLU A 372 -64.04 -35.67 33.11
CA GLU A 372 -64.27 -36.99 32.49
C GLU A 372 -64.78 -38.01 33.51
N LEU A 373 -64.19 -38.05 34.72
CA LEU A 373 -64.69 -38.91 35.81
C LEU A 373 -66.12 -38.55 36.21
N LEU A 374 -66.41 -37.26 36.39
CA LEU A 374 -67.77 -36.81 36.72
C LEU A 374 -68.77 -37.20 35.63
N GLN A 375 -68.43 -37.00 34.35
CA GLN A 375 -69.26 -37.40 33.21
C GLN A 375 -69.51 -38.91 33.18
N ALA A 376 -68.48 -39.72 33.46
CA ALA A 376 -68.60 -41.17 33.53
C ALA A 376 -69.51 -41.64 34.69
N THR A 377 -69.54 -40.91 35.81
CA THR A 377 -70.44 -41.22 36.94
C THR A 377 -71.85 -40.68 36.78
N LEU A 378 -72.03 -39.55 36.08
CA LEU A 378 -73.33 -38.90 35.92
C LEU A 378 -74.28 -39.74 35.05
N GLY A 379 -73.77 -40.29 33.94
CA GLY A 379 -74.59 -41.06 32.99
C GLY A 379 -75.32 -42.27 33.61
N PRO A 380 -74.65 -43.14 34.39
CA PRO A 380 -75.33 -44.23 35.09
C PRO A 380 -76.36 -43.74 36.10
N LEU A 381 -76.06 -42.68 36.85
CA LEU A 381 -77.00 -42.11 37.82
C LEU A 381 -78.24 -41.50 37.14
N GLU A 382 -78.06 -40.82 36.01
CA GLU A 382 -79.17 -40.29 35.20
C GLU A 382 -80.10 -41.44 34.74
N GLN A 383 -79.54 -42.55 34.27
CA GLN A 383 -80.31 -43.73 33.87
C GLN A 383 -81.03 -44.40 35.06
N GLU A 384 -80.40 -44.45 36.23
CA GLU A 384 -81.03 -44.97 37.44
C GLU A 384 -82.21 -44.10 37.89
N VAL A 385 -82.05 -42.78 37.86
CA VAL A 385 -83.13 -41.82 38.16
C VAL A 385 -84.30 -42.00 37.20
N GLU A 386 -84.04 -42.05 35.88
CA GLU A 386 -85.09 -42.26 34.87
C GLU A 386 -85.85 -43.57 35.09
N LYS A 387 -85.14 -44.66 35.42
CA LYS A 387 -85.75 -45.95 35.75
C LYS A 387 -86.62 -45.87 37.00
N LEU A 388 -86.16 -45.19 38.05
CA LEU A 388 -86.91 -45.03 39.30
C LEU A 388 -88.16 -44.16 39.09
N GLU A 389 -88.09 -43.12 38.27
CA GLU A 389 -89.23 -42.26 37.93
C GLU A 389 -90.36 -43.06 37.25
N ILE A 390 -90.02 -43.95 36.30
CA ILE A 390 -90.98 -44.85 35.64
C ILE A 390 -91.63 -45.81 36.65
N LEU A 391 -90.84 -46.40 37.54
CA LEU A 391 -91.37 -47.29 38.57
C LEU A 391 -92.30 -46.55 39.53
N MET A 392 -91.95 -45.31 39.91
CA MET A 392 -92.74 -44.50 40.82
C MET A 392 -94.08 -44.08 40.20
N THR A 393 -94.11 -43.75 38.91
CA THR A 393 -95.35 -43.48 38.17
C THR A 393 -96.27 -44.71 38.15
N GLY A 394 -95.73 -45.89 37.84
CA GLY A 394 -96.52 -47.14 37.89
C GLY A 394 -97.09 -47.46 39.28
N VAL A 395 -96.35 -47.20 40.36
CA VAL A 395 -96.87 -47.37 41.74
C VAL A 395 -98.00 -46.38 42.03
N MET A 396 -97.88 -45.13 41.59
CA MET A 396 -98.94 -44.13 41.78
C MET A 396 -100.22 -44.46 41.01
N GLU A 397 -100.10 -45.04 39.80
CA GLU A 397 -101.25 -45.47 39.01
C GLU A 397 -101.97 -46.68 39.62
N MET A 398 -101.27 -47.60 40.29
CA MET A 398 -101.90 -48.73 40.99
C MET A 398 -102.62 -48.33 42.29
N GLN A 399 -102.36 -47.14 42.83
CA GLN A 399 -103.01 -46.64 44.05
C GLN A 399 -104.31 -45.85 43.78
N GLN A 400 -104.60 -45.56 42.52
CA GLN A 400 -105.88 -44.97 42.04
C GLN A 400 -106.82 -46.09 41.60
#